data_AF-A0A1I0WNU4-F1
#
_entry.id   AF-A0A1I0WNU4-F1
#
_cell.length_a   1.000
_cell.length_b   1.000
_cell.length_c   1.000
_cell.angle_alpha   90.00
_cell.angle_beta   90.00
_cell.angle_gamma   90.00
#
_symmetry.space_group_name_H-M   'P 1'
#
loop_
_entity.id
_entity.type
_entity.pdbx_description
1 polymer ?
#
loop_
_entity_poly.entity_id
_entity_poly.type
_entity_poly.pdbx_seq_one_letter_code
_entity_poly.pdbx_strand_id
1 'polypeptide(L)'
;MTSTMESTVGRAVLGQGAAGRETADGAPLGALEAEVSALWQLRRAQGRALARLLHPRLDPSAVPLLAALGTQGAVRSTELVRRLRLDPSTLSRQISAAERLGLVERLPDPTDARARLVDLTPAAREKYTAFRAEQLEHWQRSVHDWSAADVETLTTLLRRLRADWAHTATDGADEA
;
A
#
# COMPACT_ATOMS: atom_id res chain seq x y z
N MET A 1 -2.47 55.59 -2.30
CA MET A 1 -3.51 56.53 -1.79
C MET A 1 -4.70 56.34 -2.71
N THR A 2 -5.84 55.75 -2.38
CA THR A 2 -6.64 55.53 -1.16
C THR A 2 -7.56 54.34 -1.48
N SER A 3 -7.50 53.22 -0.76
CA SER A 3 -8.54 52.73 0.18
C SER A 3 -9.96 53.22 -0.07
N THR A 4 -10.94 52.30 -0.15
CA THR A 4 -12.08 52.17 0.79
C THR A 4 -13.26 51.37 0.21
N MET A 5 -13.57 50.23 0.87
CA MET A 5 -14.89 49.63 1.20
C MET A 5 -15.86 49.25 0.06
N GLU A 6 -16.77 48.27 0.13
CA GLU A 6 -17.34 47.42 1.18
C GLU A 6 -18.08 46.27 0.43
N SER A 7 -18.03 45.02 0.91
CA SER A 7 -19.15 44.35 1.60
C SER A 7 -20.49 44.32 0.85
N THR A 8 -20.94 43.13 0.43
CA THR A 8 -22.34 42.71 0.64
C THR A 8 -22.44 41.18 0.66
N VAL A 9 -23.05 40.75 1.75
CA VAL A 9 -23.38 39.40 2.18
C VAL A 9 -24.61 38.88 1.42
N GLY A 10 -24.58 37.62 0.97
CA GLY A 10 -25.74 36.87 0.50
C GLY A 10 -25.94 35.62 1.35
N ARG A 11 -26.79 35.73 2.38
CA ARG A 11 -27.12 34.70 3.37
C ARG A 11 -28.46 34.04 3.02
N ALA A 12 -28.50 32.71 2.97
CA ALA A 12 -29.69 31.88 3.20
C ALA A 12 -29.16 30.50 3.66
N VAL A 13 -29.23 30.03 4.92
CA VAL A 13 -30.29 29.88 5.94
C VAL A 13 -31.34 28.82 5.57
N LEU A 14 -31.04 27.61 6.09
CA LEU A 14 -31.90 26.65 6.80
C LEU A 14 -32.83 25.70 6.04
N GLY A 15 -32.49 24.42 6.19
CA GLY A 15 -33.43 23.33 6.41
C GLY A 15 -32.79 22.31 7.37
N GLN A 16 -32.93 22.54 8.68
CA GLN A 16 -32.66 21.54 9.73
C GLN A 16 -33.84 20.57 9.83
N GLY A 17 -33.58 19.29 10.15
CA GLY A 17 -34.64 18.42 10.67
C GLY A 17 -34.42 16.91 10.65
N ALA A 18 -33.38 16.40 11.32
CA ALA A 18 -33.37 15.11 12.03
C ALA A 18 -32.10 15.06 12.90
N ALA A 19 -32.16 15.42 14.19
CA ALA A 19 -32.31 14.43 15.28
C ALA A 19 -31.39 13.22 15.04
N GLY A 20 -30.16 13.17 15.54
CA GLY A 20 -29.80 13.36 16.94
C GLY A 20 -29.37 12.01 17.49
N ARG A 21 -28.06 11.76 17.48
CA ARG A 21 -27.36 10.87 18.41
C ARG A 21 -25.85 11.02 18.23
N GLU A 22 -25.18 11.27 19.36
CA GLU A 22 -23.76 11.02 19.67
C GLU A 22 -22.78 10.80 18.51
N THR A 23 -21.76 11.66 18.42
CA THR A 23 -20.34 11.24 18.31
C THR A 23 -19.42 12.46 18.38
N ALA A 24 -19.51 13.25 19.46
CA ALA A 24 -18.42 14.20 19.76
C ALA A 24 -17.10 13.46 20.06
N ASP A 25 -17.18 12.19 20.46
CA ASP A 25 -16.04 11.28 20.69
C ASP A 25 -15.60 10.50 19.43
N GLY A 26 -16.34 10.65 18.32
CA GLY A 26 -16.11 9.92 17.06
C GLY A 26 -15.76 10.80 15.86
N ALA A 27 -15.81 12.13 15.98
CA ALA A 27 -15.48 13.03 14.87
C ALA A 27 -14.01 12.92 14.41
N PRO A 28 -13.00 12.83 15.29
CA PRO A 28 -11.61 12.60 14.87
C PRO A 28 -11.40 11.21 14.27
N LEU A 29 -12.09 10.19 14.81
CA LEU A 29 -11.95 8.81 14.33
C LEU A 29 -12.63 8.61 12.97
N GLY A 30 -13.81 9.19 12.76
CA GLY A 30 -14.52 9.14 11.48
C GLY A 30 -13.77 9.88 10.36
N ALA A 31 -13.14 11.02 10.67
CA ALA A 31 -12.27 11.71 9.72
C ALA A 31 -11.04 10.85 9.37
N LEU A 32 -10.39 10.22 10.36
CA LEU A 32 -9.28 9.30 10.12
C LEU A 32 -9.70 8.10 9.26
N GLU A 33 -10.85 7.49 9.53
CA GLU A 33 -11.38 6.36 8.76
C GLU A 33 -11.62 6.73 7.29
N ALA A 34 -12.22 7.91 7.05
CA ALA A 34 -12.45 8.43 5.72
C ALA A 34 -11.13 8.67 4.96
N GLU A 35 -10.14 9.28 5.62
CA GLU A 35 -8.82 9.54 5.03
C GLU A 35 -8.06 8.24 4.74
N VAL A 36 -8.08 7.26 5.65
CA VAL A 36 -7.50 5.93 5.41
C VAL A 36 -8.16 5.26 4.20
N SER A 37 -9.48 5.33 4.11
CA SER A 37 -10.25 4.77 3.00
C SER A 37 -9.91 5.44 1.68
N ALA A 38 -9.78 6.78 1.66
CA ALA A 38 -9.36 7.55 0.49
C ALA A 38 -7.93 7.18 0.07
N LEU A 39 -7.00 7.06 1.02
CA LEU A 39 -5.62 6.62 0.77
C LEU A 39 -5.58 5.21 0.16
N TRP A 40 -6.42 4.28 0.63
CA TRP A 40 -6.49 2.93 0.03
C TRP A 40 -7.09 2.93 -1.37
N GLN A 41 -8.09 3.76 -1.63
CA GLN A 41 -8.64 3.92 -2.98
C GLN A 41 -7.59 4.47 -3.94
N LEU A 42 -6.89 5.53 -3.53
CA LEU A 42 -5.78 6.12 -4.30
C LEU A 42 -4.67 5.09 -4.53
N ARG A 43 -4.24 4.39 -3.47
CA ARG A 43 -3.18 3.37 -3.56
C ARG A 43 -3.56 2.22 -4.48
N ARG A 44 -4.83 1.79 -4.51
CA ARG A 44 -5.33 0.77 -5.44
C ARG A 44 -5.34 1.27 -6.89
N ALA A 45 -5.75 2.50 -7.12
CA ALA A 45 -5.73 3.11 -8.46
C ALA A 45 -4.28 3.22 -8.98
N GLN A 46 -3.37 3.71 -8.14
CA GLN A 46 -1.93 3.77 -8.44
C GLN A 46 -1.34 2.37 -8.64
N GLY A 47 -1.73 1.38 -7.82
CA GLY A 47 -1.24 0.00 -7.93
C GLY A 47 -1.43 -0.63 -9.32
N ARG A 48 -2.53 -0.29 -10.02
CA ARG A 48 -2.75 -0.72 -11.40
C ARG A 48 -1.82 -0.05 -12.41
N ALA A 49 -1.59 1.25 -12.28
CA ALA A 49 -0.65 1.98 -13.14
C ALA A 49 0.78 1.48 -12.94
N LEU A 50 1.16 1.29 -11.68
CA LEU A 50 2.45 0.79 -11.23
C LEU A 50 2.74 -0.65 -11.69
N ALA A 51 1.76 -1.54 -11.66
CA ALA A 51 1.92 -2.90 -12.17
C ALA A 51 2.29 -2.92 -13.66
N ARG A 52 1.79 -1.97 -14.46
CA ARG A 52 2.06 -1.89 -15.90
C ARG A 52 3.51 -1.52 -16.22
N LEU A 53 4.17 -0.77 -15.33
CA LEU A 53 5.61 -0.46 -15.44
C LEU A 53 6.47 -1.73 -15.34
N LEU A 54 6.04 -2.69 -14.52
CA LEU A 54 6.71 -3.98 -14.39
C LEU A 54 6.37 -4.90 -15.57
N HIS A 55 5.08 -5.05 -15.87
CA HIS A 55 4.63 -5.76 -17.06
C HIS A 55 3.15 -5.43 -17.39
N PRO A 56 2.76 -5.18 -18.65
CA PRO A 56 1.39 -4.78 -19.01
C PRO A 56 0.29 -5.77 -18.61
N ARG A 57 0.63 -7.06 -18.56
CA ARG A 57 -0.26 -8.17 -18.16
C ARG A 57 -0.11 -8.60 -16.69
N LEU A 58 0.66 -7.88 -15.87
CA LEU A 58 0.83 -8.22 -14.46
C LEU A 58 -0.46 -7.89 -13.70
N ASP A 59 -0.96 -8.86 -12.95
CA ASP A 59 -2.03 -8.62 -12.00
C ASP A 59 -1.52 -7.75 -10.83
N PRO A 60 -2.20 -6.66 -10.46
CA PRO A 60 -1.77 -5.78 -9.36
C PRO A 60 -1.59 -6.51 -8.02
N SER A 61 -2.31 -7.62 -7.78
CA SER A 61 -2.18 -8.43 -6.56
C SER A 61 -0.82 -9.14 -6.45
N ALA A 62 -0.08 -9.29 -7.55
CA ALA A 62 1.27 -9.87 -7.57
C ALA A 62 2.37 -8.83 -7.32
N VAL A 63 2.07 -7.51 -7.32
CA VAL A 63 3.08 -6.47 -7.05
C VAL A 63 3.75 -6.64 -5.67
N PRO A 64 3.03 -6.97 -4.56
CA PRO A 64 3.67 -7.27 -3.28
C PRO A 64 4.67 -8.43 -3.33
N LEU A 65 4.40 -9.47 -4.14
CA LEU A 65 5.33 -10.57 -4.36
C LEU A 65 6.62 -10.07 -5.02
N LEU A 66 6.53 -9.33 -6.12
CA LEU A 66 7.72 -8.76 -6.78
C LEU A 66 8.48 -7.81 -5.83
N ALA A 67 7.77 -7.06 -4.99
CA ALA A 67 8.38 -6.15 -4.04
C ALA A 67 9.18 -6.86 -2.93
N ALA A 68 8.66 -7.97 -2.42
CA ALA A 68 9.37 -8.81 -1.45
C ALA A 68 10.66 -9.37 -2.07
N LEU A 69 10.56 -9.95 -3.26
CA LEU A 69 11.70 -10.54 -3.98
C LEU A 69 12.75 -9.49 -4.40
N GLY A 70 12.30 -8.33 -4.86
CA GLY A 70 13.20 -7.25 -5.26
C GLY A 70 14.02 -6.67 -4.10
N THR A 71 13.52 -6.78 -2.87
CA THR A 71 14.20 -6.29 -1.67
C THR A 71 15.14 -7.33 -1.05
N GLN A 72 14.79 -8.62 -1.15
CA GLN A 72 15.44 -9.69 -0.37
C GLN A 72 16.18 -10.72 -1.23
N GLY A 73 16.00 -10.67 -2.55
CA GLY A 73 16.50 -11.70 -3.47
C GLY A 73 15.67 -12.97 -3.40
N ALA A 74 16.33 -14.11 -3.58
CA ALA A 74 15.68 -15.42 -3.58
C ALA A 74 15.07 -15.78 -2.20
N VAL A 75 13.76 -16.05 -2.16
CA VAL A 75 13.00 -16.36 -0.93
C VAL A 75 12.22 -17.67 -1.08
N ARG A 76 12.14 -18.47 -0.01
CA ARG A 76 11.31 -19.68 0.04
C ARG A 76 9.83 -19.34 -0.09
N SER A 77 9.08 -20.17 -0.81
CA SER A 77 7.62 -20.00 -0.96
C SER A 77 6.88 -19.97 0.38
N THR A 78 7.31 -20.78 1.37
CA THR A 78 6.73 -20.81 2.73
C THR A 78 6.94 -19.49 3.48
N GLU A 79 8.06 -18.82 3.27
CA GLU A 79 8.32 -17.53 3.88
C GLU A 79 7.52 -16.41 3.19
N LEU A 80 7.34 -16.50 1.86
CA LEU A 80 6.48 -15.58 1.11
C LEU A 80 5.01 -15.68 1.57
N VAL A 81 4.50 -16.89 1.85
CA VAL A 81 3.15 -17.10 2.44
C VAL A 81 3.00 -16.30 3.73
N ARG A 82 3.94 -16.46 4.67
CA ARG A 82 3.92 -15.78 5.95
C ARG A 82 4.00 -14.25 5.81
N ARG A 83 4.90 -13.77 4.95
CA ARG A 83 5.14 -12.33 4.76
C ARG A 83 4.00 -11.61 4.08
N LEU A 84 3.45 -12.22 3.03
CA LEU A 84 2.38 -11.63 2.25
C LEU A 84 1.00 -11.89 2.87
N ARG A 85 0.93 -12.73 3.93
CA ARG A 85 -0.31 -13.18 4.57
C ARG A 85 -1.29 -13.76 3.54
N LEU A 86 -0.76 -14.54 2.60
CA LEU A 86 -1.53 -15.19 1.53
C LEU A 86 -1.64 -16.68 1.82
N ASP A 87 -2.76 -17.29 1.46
CA ASP A 87 -2.84 -18.73 1.44
C ASP A 87 -1.86 -19.33 0.40
N PRO A 88 -1.31 -20.54 0.65
CA PRO A 88 -0.35 -21.17 -0.25
C PRO A 88 -0.86 -21.32 -1.69
N SER A 89 -2.18 -21.52 -1.87
CA SER A 89 -2.79 -21.70 -3.18
C SER A 89 -2.75 -20.39 -3.99
N THR A 90 -3.06 -19.26 -3.35
CA THR A 90 -3.01 -17.92 -3.95
C THR A 90 -1.58 -17.54 -4.29
N LEU A 91 -0.64 -17.75 -3.38
CA LEU A 91 0.77 -17.48 -3.67
C LEU A 91 1.26 -18.31 -4.85
N SER A 92 0.95 -19.61 -4.89
CA SER A 92 1.36 -20.49 -6.00
C SER A 92 0.80 -20.02 -7.35
N ARG A 93 -0.47 -19.58 -7.38
CA ARG A 93 -1.07 -18.98 -8.58
C ARG A 93 -0.36 -17.69 -9.00
N GLN A 94 -0.05 -16.81 -8.06
CA GLN A 94 0.66 -15.56 -8.33
C GLN A 94 2.08 -15.81 -8.86
N ILE A 95 2.83 -16.72 -8.24
CA ILE A 95 4.18 -17.11 -8.71
C ILE A 95 4.08 -17.67 -10.14
N SER A 96 3.17 -18.61 -10.38
CA SER A 96 3.03 -19.24 -11.70
C SER A 96 2.62 -18.22 -12.78
N ALA A 97 1.78 -17.24 -12.42
CA ALA A 97 1.43 -16.15 -13.33
C ALA A 97 2.63 -15.24 -13.64
N ALA A 98 3.38 -14.84 -12.62
CA ALA A 98 4.58 -14.02 -12.78
C ALA A 98 5.69 -14.76 -13.56
N GLU A 99 5.83 -16.07 -13.36
CA GLU A 99 6.79 -16.93 -14.06
C GLU A 99 6.46 -17.00 -15.56
N ARG A 100 5.17 -17.17 -15.93
CA ARG A 100 4.72 -17.08 -17.33
C ARG A 100 4.97 -15.72 -17.98
N LEU A 101 5.11 -14.66 -17.19
CA LEU A 101 5.46 -13.31 -17.68
C LEU A 101 6.98 -13.08 -17.70
N GLY A 102 7.79 -14.07 -17.35
CA GLY A 102 9.25 -13.95 -17.25
C GLY A 102 9.71 -13.04 -16.12
N LEU A 103 8.86 -12.81 -15.11
CA LEU A 103 9.14 -11.87 -14.01
C LEU A 103 9.82 -12.54 -12.83
N VAL A 104 9.55 -13.82 -12.61
CA VAL A 104 10.15 -14.61 -11.53
C VAL A 104 10.64 -15.93 -12.07
N GLU A 105 11.56 -16.54 -11.33
CA GLU A 105 12.05 -17.90 -11.57
C GLU A 105 12.08 -18.70 -10.28
N ARG A 106 11.96 -20.02 -10.41
CA ARG A 106 12.10 -20.97 -9.30
C ARG A 106 13.46 -21.64 -9.33
N LEU A 107 14.20 -21.49 -8.24
CA LEU A 107 15.55 -22.03 -8.09
C LEU A 107 15.54 -23.19 -7.10
N PRO A 108 16.39 -24.22 -7.27
CA PRO A 108 16.63 -25.20 -6.23
C PRO A 108 17.23 -24.49 -5.01
N ASP A 109 16.80 -24.90 -3.82
CA ASP A 109 17.41 -24.43 -2.59
C ASP A 109 18.71 -25.21 -2.32
N PRO A 110 19.88 -24.56 -2.22
CA PRO A 110 21.16 -25.23 -2.01
C PRO A 110 21.25 -25.94 -0.64
N THR A 111 20.38 -25.57 0.29
CA THR A 111 20.35 -26.12 1.66
C THR A 111 19.26 -27.16 1.88
N ASP A 112 18.28 -27.26 0.96
CA ASP A 112 17.19 -28.22 1.05
C ASP A 112 16.68 -28.60 -0.35
N ALA A 113 17.02 -29.81 -0.81
CA ALA A 113 16.62 -30.32 -2.12
C ALA A 113 15.09 -30.41 -2.34
N ARG A 114 14.29 -30.37 -1.27
CA ARG A 114 12.82 -30.39 -1.34
C ARG A 114 12.22 -28.98 -1.42
N ALA A 115 12.98 -27.95 -1.05
CA ALA A 115 12.53 -26.57 -1.09
C ALA A 115 12.83 -25.92 -2.44
N ARG A 116 11.98 -24.96 -2.81
CA ARG A 116 12.17 -24.09 -3.97
C ARG A 116 12.22 -22.64 -3.52
N LEU A 117 13.28 -21.97 -3.94
CA LEU A 117 13.40 -20.53 -3.84
C LEU A 117 12.69 -19.90 -5.03
N VAL A 118 12.14 -18.71 -4.82
CA VAL A 118 11.58 -17.86 -5.87
C VAL A 118 12.41 -16.60 -5.88
N ASP A 119 12.85 -16.15 -7.05
CA ASP A 119 13.54 -14.87 -7.22
C ASP A 119 12.99 -14.12 -8.44
N LEU A 120 13.27 -12.82 -8.53
CA LEU A 120 13.11 -12.06 -9.76
C LEU A 120 14.11 -12.55 -10.80
N THR A 121 13.67 -12.68 -12.04
CA THR A 121 14.61 -12.85 -13.16
C THR A 121 15.51 -11.61 -13.29
N PRO A 122 16.70 -11.72 -13.91
CA PRO A 122 17.57 -10.56 -14.13
C PRO A 122 16.85 -9.38 -14.82
N ALA A 123 16.09 -9.68 -15.89
CA ALA A 123 15.31 -8.68 -16.62
C ALA A 123 14.20 -8.05 -15.75
N ALA A 124 13.58 -8.82 -14.86
CA ALA A 124 12.59 -8.30 -13.94
C ALA A 124 13.20 -7.45 -12.84
N ARG A 125 14.42 -7.76 -12.39
CA ARG A 125 15.16 -6.97 -11.41
C ARG A 125 15.54 -5.59 -11.93
N GLU A 126 15.92 -5.49 -13.19
CA GLU A 126 16.16 -4.19 -13.86
C GLU A 126 14.88 -3.35 -13.89
N LYS A 127 13.77 -3.94 -14.35
CA LYS A 127 12.46 -3.28 -14.36
C LYS A 127 12.00 -2.88 -12.96
N TYR A 128 12.23 -3.73 -11.97
CA TYR A 128 11.89 -3.45 -10.59
C TYR A 128 12.72 -2.30 -10.01
N THR A 129 13.99 -2.19 -10.38
CA THR A 129 14.85 -1.07 -10.00
C THR A 129 14.31 0.25 -10.58
N ALA A 130 13.98 0.28 -11.87
CA ALA A 130 13.39 1.45 -12.52
C ALA A 130 12.05 1.83 -11.87
N PHE A 131 11.20 0.83 -11.63
CA PHE A 131 9.94 0.98 -10.92
C PHE A 131 10.12 1.60 -9.52
N ARG A 132 11.15 1.18 -8.78
CA ARG A 132 11.45 1.71 -7.45
C ARG A 132 11.94 3.15 -7.49
N ALA A 133 12.72 3.52 -8.51
CA ALA A 133 13.15 4.90 -8.72
C ALA A 133 11.95 5.82 -9.00
N GLU A 134 11.06 5.42 -9.92
CA GLU A 134 9.84 6.20 -10.22
C GLU A 134 8.93 6.36 -9.00
N GLN A 135 8.80 5.32 -8.19
CA GLN A 135 8.06 5.37 -6.93
C GLN A 135 8.67 6.36 -5.93
N LEU A 136 10.00 6.41 -5.84
CA LEU A 136 10.69 7.36 -4.96
C LEU A 136 10.50 8.80 -5.44
N GLU A 137 10.65 9.04 -6.75
CA GLU A 137 10.42 10.35 -7.36
C GLU A 137 8.96 10.82 -7.19
N HIS A 138 8.00 9.91 -7.29
CA HIS A 138 6.59 10.23 -7.03
C HIS A 138 6.37 10.66 -5.58
N TRP A 139 6.96 9.94 -4.62
CA TRP A 139 6.91 10.34 -3.21
C TRP A 139 7.57 11.69 -2.97
N GLN A 140 8.77 11.92 -3.52
CA GLN A 140 9.47 13.20 -3.39
C GLN A 140 8.64 14.37 -3.90
N ARG A 141 7.95 14.22 -5.04
CA ARG A 141 7.01 15.23 -5.55
C ARG A 141 5.79 15.41 -4.66
N SER A 142 5.27 14.33 -4.10
CA SER A 142 4.03 14.36 -3.31
C SER A 142 4.19 15.07 -1.97
N VAL A 143 5.38 14.99 -1.37
CA VAL A 143 5.69 15.65 -0.08
C VAL A 143 6.66 16.81 -0.23
N HIS A 144 6.83 17.36 -1.43
CA HIS A 144 7.85 18.39 -1.70
C HIS A 144 7.69 19.66 -0.85
N ASP A 145 6.44 20.04 -0.56
CA ASP A 145 6.10 21.20 0.26
C ASP A 145 6.03 20.89 1.77
N TRP A 146 6.26 19.64 2.16
CA TRP A 146 6.14 19.23 3.56
C TRP A 146 7.44 19.52 4.30
N SER A 147 7.33 19.91 5.57
CA SER A 147 8.50 19.97 6.43
C SER A 147 9.03 18.56 6.72
N ALA A 148 10.33 18.45 7.01
CA ALA A 148 10.91 17.16 7.42
C ALA A 148 10.22 16.60 8.68
N ALA A 149 9.78 17.48 9.59
CA ALA A 149 9.08 17.12 10.82
C ALA A 149 7.69 16.52 10.54
N ASP A 150 6.95 17.02 9.54
CA ASP A 150 5.65 16.46 9.15
C ASP A 150 5.80 15.06 8.55
N VAL A 151 6.82 14.87 7.69
CA VAL A 151 7.13 13.56 7.12
C VAL A 151 7.52 12.55 8.20
N GLU A 152 8.32 12.96 9.18
CA GLU A 152 8.71 12.11 10.31
C GLU A 152 7.51 11.78 11.22
N THR A 153 6.67 12.77 11.50
CA THR A 153 5.44 12.60 12.30
C THR A 153 4.49 11.61 11.63
N LEU A 154 4.19 11.80 10.34
CA LEU A 154 3.34 10.88 9.59
C LEU A 154 3.93 9.46 9.57
N THR A 155 5.24 9.34 9.35
CA THR A 155 5.94 8.05 9.37
C THR A 155 5.78 7.33 10.72
N THR A 156 5.88 8.07 11.82
CA THR A 156 5.72 7.54 13.18
C THR A 156 4.29 7.07 13.43
N LEU A 157 3.30 7.88 13.06
CA LEU A 157 1.88 7.56 13.23
C LEU A 157 1.47 6.34 12.38
N LEU A 158 1.93 6.25 11.12
CA LEU A 158 1.68 5.09 10.26
C LEU A 158 2.32 3.82 10.80
N ARG A 159 3.52 3.90 11.41
CA ARG A 159 4.16 2.74 12.05
C ARG A 159 3.36 2.24 13.24
N ARG A 160 2.87 3.16 14.09
CA ARG A 160 2.01 2.83 15.23
C ARG A 160 0.71 2.18 14.76
N LEU A 161 0.00 2.81 13.82
CA LEU A 161 -1.23 2.28 13.24
C LEU A 161 -1.05 0.86 12.68
N ARG A 162 0.04 0.63 11.94
CA ARG A 162 0.36 -0.70 11.40
C ARG A 162 0.63 -1.73 12.48
N ALA A 163 1.31 -1.37 13.57
CA ALA A 163 1.57 -2.27 14.68
C ALA A 163 0.28 -2.66 15.39
N ASP A 164 -0.57 -1.68 15.71
CA ASP A 164 -1.83 -1.89 16.41
C ASP A 164 -2.78 -2.80 15.60
N TRP A 165 -2.90 -2.57 14.28
CA TRP A 165 -3.69 -3.45 13.41
C TRP A 165 -3.12 -4.85 13.21
N ALA A 166 -1.80 -5.00 13.27
CA ALA A 166 -1.19 -6.32 13.19
C ALA A 166 -1.54 -7.17 14.41
N HIS A 167 -1.77 -6.54 15.58
CA HIS A 167 -2.19 -7.18 16.81
C HIS A 167 -3.69 -7.54 16.81
N THR A 168 -4.57 -6.60 16.44
CA THR A 168 -6.03 -6.87 16.44
C THR A 168 -6.46 -7.93 15.45
N ALA A 169 -5.75 -8.09 14.33
CA ALA A 169 -6.05 -9.14 13.34
C ALA A 169 -5.67 -10.56 13.81
N THR A 170 -4.79 -10.68 14.82
CA THR A 170 -4.42 -11.97 15.44
C THR A 170 -5.40 -12.37 16.53
N ASP A 171 -5.90 -11.42 17.30
CA ASP A 171 -6.78 -11.70 18.44
C ASP A 171 -8.18 -12.21 17.99
N GLY A 172 -8.69 -11.75 16.85
CA GLY A 172 -10.00 -12.18 16.33
C GLY A 172 -10.02 -13.55 15.63
N ALA A 173 -8.86 -14.20 15.42
CA ALA A 173 -8.77 -15.50 14.76
C ALA A 173 -8.76 -16.69 15.75
N ASP A 174 -8.53 -16.43 17.04
CA ASP A 174 -8.55 -17.45 18.11
C ASP A 174 -9.94 -17.55 18.81
N GLU A 175 -10.93 -16.73 18.41
CA GLU A 175 -12.28 -16.70 19.01
C GLU A 175 -13.41 -17.23 18.09
N ALA A 176 -13.10 -17.83 16.94
CA ALA A 176 -14.09 -18.37 15.98
C ALA A 176 -13.86 -19.86 15.65
#